data_AF-A0A9D1XZ29-F1
#
_entry.id   AF-A0A9D1XZ29-F1
#
_cell.length_a   1.000
_cell.length_b   1.000
_cell.length_c   1.000
_cell.angle_alpha   90.00
_cell.angle_beta   90.00
_cell.angle_gamma   90.00
#
_symmetry.space_group_name_H-M   'P 1'
#
loop_
_entity.id
_entity.type
_entity.pdbx_description
1 polymer ?
#
loop_
_entity_poly.entity_id
_entity_poly.type
_entity_poly.pdbx_seq_one_letter_code
_entity_poly.pdbx_strand_id
1 'polypeptide(L)'
;IEVSTGWNSGRGTLIKVQTAPGVIEFYQHCAAVYVKVGQQVPQGTVLGRAGATGNVTGAHLHFEVQVNGTPVEPSAWLGLPNAGGTYDGNDTLDKPAEAEDYVHGIDVSKYQGSVDWAKVAASGVKFAILRAGSSTNSGPYVDPTFEDNYKGCRENGIAVGAYIFTYATNDAEQDAELDAFMPALRGKTFEYPVFVDVEDKSLTGIGKAALTRLAKRYMDVIRQNGFAAGWYSYTNFINNYLNAAELADYPLWVADYRASLGYSGQYAMWQYTSSGSVPGISGAVDLNRDYHRFCDATTEQPAELDTIQLVTLAPLTDDEMRLTDALAAELGLPDDGRYKAVRVDDTHFAAAATMTTGDAMRFLALAQQQGWDKQGRYHARFVG
;
A
#
# COMPACT_ATOMS: atom_id res chain seq x y z
N ILE A 1 9.75 26.01 -18.33
CA ILE A 1 9.89 24.56 -18.59
C ILE A 1 8.61 24.10 -19.29
N GLU A 2 8.64 23.92 -20.62
CA GLU A 2 7.43 23.67 -21.43
C GLU A 2 7.27 22.18 -21.77
N VAL A 3 6.04 21.68 -21.66
CA VAL A 3 5.70 20.26 -21.87
C VAL A 3 5.21 20.00 -23.30
N SER A 4 5.66 18.90 -23.90
CA SER A 4 4.96 18.25 -25.02
C SER A 4 4.84 16.75 -24.78
N THR A 5 3.88 16.09 -25.42
CA THR A 5 3.60 14.66 -25.20
C THR A 5 3.34 13.96 -26.53
N GLY A 6 3.54 12.64 -26.60
CA GLY A 6 3.30 11.90 -27.83
C GLY A 6 3.53 10.40 -27.73
N TRP A 7 3.34 9.71 -28.85
CA TRP A 7 3.59 8.28 -28.99
C TRP A 7 4.72 8.03 -30.00
N ASN A 8 5.59 7.08 -29.70
CA ASN A 8 6.59 6.54 -30.61
C ASN A 8 6.66 5.03 -30.46
N SER A 9 6.82 4.29 -31.57
CA SER A 9 6.82 2.83 -31.56
C SER A 9 7.95 2.20 -30.73
N GLY A 10 9.13 2.84 -30.69
CA GLY A 10 10.24 2.42 -29.83
C GLY A 10 10.11 2.96 -28.41
N ARG A 11 9.82 4.26 -28.28
CA ARG A 11 9.85 5.00 -26.99
C ARG A 11 8.55 4.97 -26.20
N GLY A 12 7.49 4.39 -26.75
CA GLY A 12 6.17 4.34 -26.14
C GLY A 12 5.51 5.71 -26.01
N THR A 13 4.68 5.85 -24.98
CA THR A 13 4.15 7.14 -24.55
C THR A 13 5.30 7.93 -23.95
N LEU A 14 5.53 9.14 -24.44
CA LEU A 14 6.62 9.98 -24.01
C LEU A 14 6.14 11.37 -23.62
N ILE A 15 6.77 11.92 -22.59
CA ILE A 15 6.65 13.31 -22.15
C ILE A 15 7.99 13.96 -22.42
N LYS A 16 7.97 15.11 -23.09
CA LYS A 16 9.16 15.94 -23.31
C LYS A 16 9.02 17.21 -22.52
N VAL A 17 10.13 17.61 -21.92
CA VAL A 17 10.20 18.80 -21.09
C VAL A 17 11.35 19.66 -21.60
N GLN A 18 11.02 20.82 -22.15
CA GLN A 18 12.04 21.78 -22.58
C GLN A 18 12.45 22.64 -21.38
N THR A 19 13.65 22.40 -20.85
CA THR A 19 14.16 23.07 -19.66
C THR A 19 14.95 24.33 -19.99
N ALA A 20 15.55 24.40 -21.19
CA ALA A 20 16.21 25.60 -21.73
C ALA A 20 16.13 25.60 -23.27
N PRO A 21 16.43 26.72 -23.97
CA PRO A 21 16.54 26.73 -25.42
C PRO A 21 17.49 25.64 -25.92
N GLY A 22 16.98 24.71 -26.73
CA GLY A 22 17.75 23.58 -27.27
C GLY A 22 17.99 22.43 -26.29
N VAL A 23 17.54 22.50 -25.03
CA VAL A 23 17.67 21.41 -24.05
C VAL A 23 16.31 20.77 -23.80
N ILE A 24 16.20 19.48 -24.10
CA ILE A 24 14.96 18.72 -23.97
C ILE A 24 15.23 17.43 -23.20
N GLU A 25 14.47 17.24 -22.13
CA GLU A 25 14.40 16.00 -21.37
C GLU A 25 13.28 15.13 -21.93
N PHE A 26 13.53 13.84 -22.07
CA PHE A 26 12.58 12.84 -22.54
C PHE A 26 12.31 11.84 -21.43
N TYR A 27 11.05 11.69 -21.10
CA TYR A 27 10.52 10.68 -20.18
C TYR A 27 9.73 9.69 -21.03
N GLN A 28 10.26 8.50 -21.23
CA GLN A 28 9.75 7.52 -22.20
C GLN A 28 9.09 6.33 -21.50
N HIS A 29 8.40 5.50 -22.28
CA HIS A 29 7.69 4.30 -21.84
C HIS A 29 6.56 4.55 -20.83
N CYS A 30 6.04 5.77 -20.72
CA CYS A 30 5.04 6.11 -19.71
C CYS A 30 3.74 5.30 -19.87
N ALA A 31 3.15 4.87 -18.75
CA ALA A 31 1.81 4.29 -18.69
C ALA A 31 0.71 5.36 -18.67
N ALA A 32 1.02 6.56 -18.17
CA ALA A 32 0.08 7.67 -18.09
C ALA A 32 0.81 9.02 -18.17
N VAL A 33 0.09 10.04 -18.64
CA VAL A 33 0.54 11.42 -18.75
C VAL A 33 -0.39 12.29 -17.93
N TYR A 34 0.14 13.05 -16.98
CA TYR A 34 -0.63 13.89 -16.06
C TYR A 34 -0.54 15.39 -16.40
N VAL A 35 0.35 15.74 -17.33
CA VAL A 35 0.60 17.11 -17.78
C VAL A 35 0.04 17.34 -19.18
N LYS A 36 -0.36 18.60 -19.46
CA LYS A 36 -0.91 19.00 -20.75
C LYS A 36 0.18 19.56 -21.66
N VAL A 37 0.04 19.38 -22.97
CA VAL A 37 0.92 20.05 -23.96
C VAL A 37 0.84 21.56 -23.77
N GLY A 38 1.99 22.23 -23.74
CA GLY A 38 2.14 23.65 -23.47
C GLY A 38 2.12 24.04 -21.99
N GLN A 39 1.92 23.07 -21.08
CA GLN A 39 1.96 23.34 -19.63
C GLN A 39 3.38 23.76 -19.21
N GLN A 40 3.46 24.82 -18.41
CA GLN A 40 4.68 25.16 -17.68
C GLN A 40 4.73 24.36 -16.39
N VAL A 41 5.82 23.62 -16.15
CA VAL A 41 5.96 22.74 -14.97
C VAL A 41 7.17 23.15 -14.11
N PRO A 42 7.00 23.47 -12.81
CA PRO A 42 8.14 23.64 -11.92
C PRO A 42 8.83 22.31 -11.62
N GLN A 43 10.10 22.35 -11.22
CA GLN A 43 10.81 21.18 -10.70
C GLN A 43 10.03 20.56 -9.52
N GLY A 44 9.95 19.23 -9.48
CA GLY A 44 9.13 18.48 -8.51
C GLY A 44 7.70 18.19 -8.97
N THR A 45 7.28 18.71 -10.13
CA THR A 45 5.98 18.36 -10.73
C THR A 45 5.96 16.90 -11.19
N VAL A 46 4.95 16.15 -10.78
CA VAL A 46 4.71 14.80 -11.32
C VAL A 46 4.21 14.92 -12.76
N LEU A 47 5.01 14.43 -13.71
CA LEU A 47 4.72 14.53 -15.14
C LEU A 47 3.79 13.40 -15.63
N GLY A 48 3.97 12.20 -15.09
CA GLY A 48 3.28 11.00 -15.54
C GLY A 48 3.73 9.78 -14.77
N ARG A 49 3.20 8.61 -15.14
CA ARG A 49 3.54 7.33 -14.53
C ARG A 49 4.44 6.54 -15.48
N ALA A 50 5.59 6.05 -15.02
CA ALA A 50 6.42 5.12 -15.77
C ALA A 50 5.65 3.84 -16.10
N GLY A 51 6.01 3.16 -17.20
CA GLY A 51 5.25 2.03 -17.69
C GLY A 51 6.05 1.17 -18.65
N ALA A 52 5.34 0.30 -19.36
CA ALA A 52 5.91 -0.62 -20.34
C ALA A 52 5.39 -0.34 -21.75
N THR A 53 5.25 0.95 -22.12
CA THR A 53 4.77 1.31 -23.47
C THR A 53 5.91 1.39 -24.48
N GLY A 54 5.66 1.06 -25.73
CA GLY A 54 6.70 1.01 -26.77
C GLY A 54 7.41 -0.34 -26.81
N ASN A 55 8.70 -0.35 -27.15
CA ASN A 55 9.47 -1.58 -27.34
C ASN A 55 10.30 -1.92 -26.09
N VAL A 56 9.65 -2.44 -25.06
CA VAL A 56 10.26 -2.75 -23.77
C VAL A 56 9.74 -4.07 -23.21
N THR A 57 10.57 -4.75 -22.41
CA THR A 57 10.24 -6.06 -21.82
C THR A 57 9.61 -5.96 -20.43
N GLY A 58 9.58 -4.75 -19.85
CA GLY A 58 9.06 -4.50 -18.51
C GLY A 58 8.91 -3.00 -18.24
N ALA A 59 8.17 -2.67 -17.18
CA ALA A 59 7.90 -1.29 -16.83
C ALA A 59 9.16 -0.60 -16.30
N HIS A 60 9.60 0.46 -16.97
CA HIS A 60 10.71 1.30 -16.52
C HIS A 60 10.58 2.70 -17.12
N LEU A 61 11.31 3.66 -16.56
CA LEU A 61 11.45 4.98 -17.14
C LEU A 61 12.76 5.04 -17.92
N HIS A 62 12.69 5.28 -19.23
CA HIS A 62 13.89 5.62 -20.00
C HIS A 62 13.99 7.15 -20.08
N PHE A 63 15.00 7.69 -19.39
CA PHE A 63 15.30 9.11 -19.32
C PHE A 63 16.43 9.45 -20.28
N GLU A 64 16.23 10.47 -21.12
CA GLU A 64 17.22 10.94 -22.08
C GLU A 64 17.25 12.47 -22.06
N VAL A 65 18.46 13.04 -22.10
CA VAL A 65 18.66 14.48 -22.29
C VAL A 65 19.18 14.70 -23.70
N GLN A 66 18.56 15.60 -24.45
CA GLN A 66 19.08 16.06 -25.74
C GLN A 66 19.46 17.53 -25.66
N VAL A 67 20.64 17.85 -26.20
CA VAL A 67 21.11 19.21 -26.43
C VAL A 67 21.19 19.43 -27.94
N ASN A 68 20.42 20.39 -28.45
CA ASN A 68 20.28 20.70 -29.88
C ASN A 68 19.97 19.47 -30.75
N GLY A 69 19.12 18.56 -30.24
CA GLY A 69 18.75 17.32 -30.92
C GLY A 69 19.77 16.18 -30.82
N THR A 70 20.89 16.38 -30.11
CA THR A 70 21.90 15.34 -29.87
C THR A 70 21.75 14.78 -28.46
N PRO A 71 21.58 13.45 -28.29
CA PRO A 71 21.61 12.83 -26.96
C PRO A 71 22.95 13.06 -26.27
N VAL A 72 22.90 13.44 -24.98
CA VAL A 72 24.08 13.64 -24.13
C VAL A 72 23.96 12.79 -22.87
N GLU A 73 25.10 12.57 -22.21
CA GLU A 73 25.20 11.79 -20.98
C GLU A 73 24.33 12.42 -19.85
N PRO A 74 23.23 11.77 -19.42
CA PRO A 74 22.28 12.37 -18.49
C PRO A 74 22.81 12.51 -17.06
N SER A 75 23.78 11.68 -16.66
CA SER A 75 24.33 11.68 -15.30
C SER A 75 24.92 13.03 -14.89
N ALA A 76 25.55 13.74 -15.84
CA ALA A 76 26.06 15.10 -15.67
C ALA A 76 24.98 16.16 -15.43
N TRP A 77 23.73 15.91 -15.86
CA TRP A 77 22.58 16.81 -15.69
C TRP A 77 21.78 16.51 -14.42
N LEU A 78 21.91 15.30 -13.89
CA LEU A 78 21.23 14.85 -12.67
C LEU A 78 22.05 15.08 -11.39
N GLY A 79 23.25 15.66 -11.50
CA GLY A 79 24.16 15.84 -10.36
C GLY A 79 24.66 14.53 -9.77
N LEU A 80 24.58 13.43 -10.54
CA LEU A 80 25.09 12.12 -10.14
C LEU A 80 26.60 12.06 -10.45
N PRO A 81 27.44 11.46 -9.59
CA PRO A 81 28.85 11.32 -9.89
C PRO A 81 29.04 10.56 -11.19
N ASN A 82 29.80 11.13 -12.12
CA ASN A 82 30.22 10.48 -13.37
C ASN A 82 30.82 9.11 -13.04
N ALA A 83 30.10 8.03 -13.33
CA ALA A 83 30.67 6.70 -13.40
C ALA A 83 31.48 6.65 -14.70
N GLY A 84 32.75 7.07 -14.62
CA GLY A 84 33.68 7.03 -15.74
C GLY A 84 33.84 5.60 -16.24
N GLY A 85 33.29 5.32 -17.41
CA GLY A 85 33.54 4.11 -18.20
C GLY A 85 33.54 4.51 -19.66
N THR A 86 34.72 4.72 -20.23
CA THR A 86 34.92 4.86 -21.67
C THR A 86 34.37 3.63 -22.37
N TYR A 87 33.42 3.83 -23.28
CA TYR A 87 32.97 2.80 -24.22
C TYR A 87 34.12 2.46 -25.18
N ASP A 88 34.80 1.32 -24.98
CA ASP A 88 35.49 0.61 -26.06
C ASP A 88 34.87 -0.78 -26.21
N GLY A 89 34.25 -1.02 -27.36
CA GLY A 89 33.53 -2.26 -27.63
C GLY A 89 34.49 -3.43 -27.79
N ASN A 90 34.91 -4.06 -26.69
CA ASN A 90 35.34 -5.45 -26.51
C ASN A 90 36.26 -5.55 -25.29
N ASP A 91 35.80 -6.10 -24.18
CA ASP A 91 36.26 -7.41 -23.67
C ASP A 91 35.59 -7.71 -22.32
N THR A 92 35.26 -8.99 -22.17
CA THR A 92 34.98 -9.66 -20.91
C THR A 92 36.14 -9.50 -19.93
N LEU A 93 35.90 -8.91 -18.76
CA LEU A 93 36.51 -9.25 -17.46
C LEU A 93 35.90 -8.35 -16.38
N ASP A 94 35.42 -8.99 -15.31
CA ASP A 94 34.73 -8.46 -14.13
C ASP A 94 33.38 -7.76 -14.37
N LYS A 95 32.34 -8.59 -14.54
CA LYS A 95 30.94 -8.19 -14.29
C LYS A 95 30.85 -7.65 -12.85
N PRO A 96 30.58 -6.35 -12.63
CA PRO A 96 30.01 -5.94 -11.36
C PRO A 96 28.69 -6.72 -11.21
N ALA A 97 28.40 -7.25 -10.04
CA ALA A 97 27.11 -7.89 -9.80
C ALA A 97 26.01 -6.91 -10.20
N GLU A 98 25.20 -7.27 -11.20
CA GLU A 98 23.99 -6.56 -11.60
C GLU A 98 23.20 -6.28 -10.31
N ALA A 99 22.89 -5.02 -10.02
CA ALA A 99 22.02 -4.71 -8.89
C ALA A 99 20.70 -5.47 -9.11
N GLU A 100 20.27 -6.29 -8.15
CA GLU A 100 19.01 -7.03 -8.31
C GLU A 100 17.85 -6.03 -8.47
N ASP A 101 17.04 -6.20 -9.52
CA ASP A 101 15.87 -5.36 -9.83
C ASP A 101 14.73 -5.46 -8.80
N TYR A 102 14.97 -6.14 -7.69
CA TYR A 102 13.99 -6.41 -6.65
C TYR A 102 14.66 -6.44 -5.28
N VAL A 103 13.87 -6.19 -4.24
CA VAL A 103 14.29 -6.27 -2.84
C VAL A 103 13.92 -7.65 -2.30
N HIS A 104 14.82 -8.29 -1.56
CA HIS A 104 14.55 -9.57 -0.92
C HIS A 104 13.95 -9.42 0.47
N GLY A 105 12.94 -10.22 0.75
CA GLY A 105 12.32 -10.28 2.06
C GLY A 105 11.69 -11.63 2.37
N ILE A 106 11.07 -11.69 3.53
CA ILE A 106 10.39 -12.88 4.05
C ILE A 106 8.98 -12.53 4.50
N ASP A 107 8.18 -13.54 4.77
CA ASP A 107 6.98 -13.38 5.58
C ASP A 107 6.96 -14.45 6.67
N VAL A 108 6.47 -14.06 7.85
CA VAL A 108 6.55 -14.89 9.06
C VAL A 108 5.28 -14.78 9.88
N SER A 109 5.05 -15.82 10.67
CA SER A 109 3.94 -15.92 11.63
C SER A 109 4.35 -16.78 12.82
N LYS A 110 3.39 -17.17 13.67
CA LYS A 110 3.64 -18.13 14.75
C LYS A 110 4.28 -19.44 14.30
N TYR A 111 4.19 -19.81 13.02
CA TYR A 111 4.76 -21.06 12.51
C TYR A 111 6.29 -21.06 12.44
N GLN A 112 6.92 -19.89 12.35
CA GLN A 112 8.39 -19.76 12.39
C GLN A 112 8.94 -19.77 13.83
N GLY A 113 8.06 -19.71 14.84
CA GLY A 113 8.45 -19.70 16.25
C GLY A 113 9.29 -18.48 16.61
N SER A 114 10.34 -18.68 17.40
CA SER A 114 11.27 -17.61 17.78
C SER A 114 12.23 -17.29 16.63
N VAL A 115 12.29 -16.02 16.24
CA VAL A 115 13.16 -15.52 15.16
C VAL A 115 14.33 -14.72 15.74
N ASP A 116 15.55 -15.06 15.33
CA ASP A 116 16.76 -14.28 15.63
C ASP A 116 16.94 -13.19 14.55
N TRP A 117 16.31 -12.04 14.79
CA TRP A 117 16.23 -10.94 13.83
C TRP A 117 17.59 -10.30 13.49
N ALA A 118 18.58 -10.38 14.38
CA ALA A 118 19.93 -9.91 14.09
C ALA A 118 20.60 -10.79 13.02
N LYS A 119 20.41 -12.11 13.08
CA LYS A 119 20.89 -13.02 12.02
C LYS A 119 20.12 -12.87 10.72
N VAL A 120 18.80 -12.62 10.79
CA VAL A 120 17.97 -12.34 9.61
C VAL A 120 18.46 -11.08 8.90
N ALA A 121 18.69 -9.99 9.64
CA ALA A 121 19.24 -8.75 9.06
C ALA A 121 20.64 -8.98 8.45
N ALA A 122 21.50 -9.72 9.14
CA ALA A 122 22.84 -10.05 8.67
C ALA A 122 22.84 -10.96 7.42
N SER A 123 21.76 -11.70 7.16
CA SER A 123 21.63 -12.53 5.95
C SER A 123 21.24 -11.72 4.70
N GLY A 124 20.98 -10.42 4.85
CA GLY A 124 20.62 -9.54 3.73
C GLY A 124 19.11 -9.37 3.50
N VAL A 125 18.26 -9.97 4.34
CA VAL A 125 16.81 -9.71 4.33
C VAL A 125 16.55 -8.24 4.60
N LYS A 126 15.74 -7.59 3.76
CA LYS A 126 15.46 -6.15 3.84
C LYS A 126 14.06 -5.82 4.35
N PHE A 127 13.11 -6.71 4.16
CA PHE A 127 11.76 -6.57 4.70
C PHE A 127 11.19 -7.86 5.24
N ALA A 128 10.20 -7.74 6.11
CA ALA A 128 9.37 -8.84 6.58
C ALA A 128 7.88 -8.44 6.58
N ILE A 129 7.03 -9.29 6.00
CA ILE A 129 5.56 -9.17 6.12
C ILE A 129 5.10 -10.08 7.26
N LEU A 130 4.54 -9.49 8.31
CA LEU A 130 4.25 -10.19 9.57
C LEU A 130 2.78 -10.55 9.68
N ARG A 131 2.42 -11.79 10.01
CA ARG A 131 1.00 -12.09 10.27
C ARG A 131 0.52 -11.30 11.48
N ALA A 132 -0.45 -10.42 11.28
CA ALA A 132 -1.10 -9.68 12.36
C ALA A 132 -2.21 -10.51 13.00
N GLY A 133 -2.99 -11.23 12.20
CA GLY A 133 -4.13 -11.98 12.70
C GLY A 133 -4.65 -13.03 11.73
N SER A 134 -5.46 -13.94 12.27
CA SER A 134 -6.18 -14.97 11.53
C SER A 134 -7.39 -15.43 12.33
N SER A 135 -8.21 -16.31 11.76
CA SER A 135 -9.39 -16.87 12.43
C SER A 135 -9.27 -18.37 12.65
N THR A 136 -9.99 -18.86 13.65
CA THR A 136 -10.25 -20.28 13.88
C THR A 136 -11.75 -20.51 14.03
N ASN A 137 -12.16 -21.75 14.25
CA ASN A 137 -13.54 -22.06 14.64
C ASN A 137 -13.98 -21.39 15.96
N SER A 138 -13.04 -20.91 16.77
CA SER A 138 -13.31 -20.15 18.00
C SER A 138 -13.33 -18.64 17.80
N GLY A 139 -13.19 -18.17 16.56
CA GLY A 139 -13.18 -16.75 16.20
C GLY A 139 -11.79 -16.22 15.83
N PRO A 140 -11.72 -14.91 15.54
CA PRO A 140 -10.49 -14.20 15.17
C PRO A 140 -9.52 -14.09 16.36
N TYR A 141 -8.22 -14.15 16.06
CA TYR A 141 -7.13 -13.98 17.03
C TYR A 141 -5.94 -13.24 16.41
N VAL A 142 -5.29 -12.39 17.21
CA VAL A 142 -4.00 -11.77 16.87
C VAL A 142 -2.92 -12.84 16.90
N ASP A 143 -2.03 -12.87 15.90
CA ASP A 143 -0.93 -13.84 15.88
C ASP A 143 -0.03 -13.61 17.11
N PRO A 144 0.22 -14.64 17.93
CA PRO A 144 0.94 -14.47 19.19
C PRO A 144 2.40 -14.03 19.04
N THR A 145 2.96 -14.11 17.83
CA THR A 145 4.33 -13.68 17.53
C THR A 145 4.41 -12.28 16.91
N PHE A 146 3.27 -11.65 16.59
CA PHE A 146 3.23 -10.39 15.84
C PHE A 146 4.03 -9.28 16.51
N GLU A 147 3.84 -9.05 17.82
CA GLU A 147 4.52 -7.98 18.55
C GLU A 147 6.03 -8.20 18.65
N ASP A 148 6.45 -9.43 18.97
CA ASP A 148 7.88 -9.78 19.07
C ASP A 148 8.57 -9.68 17.70
N ASN A 149 7.89 -10.11 16.65
CA ASN A 149 8.38 -9.99 15.28
C ASN A 149 8.47 -8.53 14.83
N TYR A 150 7.44 -7.72 15.13
CA TYR A 150 7.42 -6.30 14.82
C TYR A 150 8.60 -5.59 15.50
N LYS A 151 8.72 -5.77 16.82
CA LYS A 151 9.82 -5.21 17.61
C LYS A 151 11.19 -5.65 17.05
N GLY A 152 11.36 -6.94 16.80
CA GLY A 152 12.60 -7.49 16.27
C GLY A 152 13.01 -6.92 14.91
N CYS A 153 12.05 -6.72 14.00
CA CYS A 153 12.32 -6.04 12.73
C CYS A 153 12.77 -4.60 12.93
N ARG A 154 12.02 -3.82 13.74
CA ARG A 154 12.31 -2.41 14.01
C ARG A 154 13.70 -2.22 14.64
N GLU A 155 14.07 -3.05 15.60
CA GLU A 155 15.38 -2.98 16.27
C GLU A 155 16.56 -3.34 15.34
N ASN A 156 16.31 -4.07 14.25
CA ASN A 156 17.34 -4.52 13.31
C ASN A 156 17.26 -3.82 11.94
N GLY A 157 16.46 -2.76 11.80
CA GLY A 157 16.37 -1.98 10.57
C GLY A 157 15.78 -2.75 9.38
N ILE A 158 14.93 -3.76 9.66
CA ILE A 158 14.18 -4.49 8.64
C ILE A 158 12.85 -3.77 8.43
N ALA A 159 12.55 -3.42 7.18
CA ALA A 159 11.29 -2.76 6.82
C ALA A 159 10.09 -3.69 7.06
N VAL A 160 8.98 -3.14 7.55
CA VAL A 160 7.88 -3.96 8.07
C VAL A 160 6.60 -3.77 7.27
N GLY A 161 5.95 -4.88 6.93
CA GLY A 161 4.55 -4.95 6.54
C GLY A 161 3.79 -5.91 7.43
N ALA A 162 2.50 -6.04 7.19
CA ALA A 162 1.69 -7.02 7.90
C ALA A 162 0.77 -7.78 6.94
N TYR A 163 0.25 -8.92 7.35
CA TYR A 163 -0.85 -9.56 6.66
C TYR A 163 -1.92 -10.11 7.61
N ILE A 164 -3.14 -10.19 7.10
CA ILE A 164 -4.30 -10.77 7.78
C ILE A 164 -4.79 -11.95 6.95
N PHE A 165 -4.74 -13.15 7.51
CA PHE A 165 -5.30 -14.35 6.88
C PHE A 165 -6.80 -14.42 7.17
N THR A 166 -7.62 -14.19 6.15
CA THR A 166 -9.08 -14.13 6.34
C THR A 166 -9.77 -15.46 6.07
N TYR A 167 -10.77 -15.76 6.89
CA TYR A 167 -11.76 -16.81 6.62
C TYR A 167 -13.17 -16.23 6.40
N ALA A 168 -13.31 -14.91 6.36
CA ALA A 168 -14.60 -14.24 6.32
C ALA A 168 -15.33 -14.45 4.98
N THR A 169 -16.54 -15.00 5.07
CA THR A 169 -17.43 -15.25 3.94
C THR A 169 -18.60 -14.27 3.86
N ASN A 170 -18.74 -13.38 4.85
CA ASN A 170 -19.76 -12.35 4.91
C ASN A 170 -19.27 -11.13 5.70
N ASP A 171 -20.05 -10.05 5.67
CA ASP A 171 -19.66 -8.78 6.28
C ASP A 171 -19.49 -8.88 7.81
N ALA A 172 -20.32 -9.68 8.50
CA ALA A 172 -20.25 -9.83 9.95
C ALA A 172 -18.98 -10.58 10.40
N GLU A 173 -18.59 -11.63 9.68
CA GLU A 173 -17.33 -12.33 9.92
C GLU A 173 -16.12 -11.41 9.64
N GLN A 174 -16.21 -10.61 8.58
CA GLN A 174 -15.16 -9.65 8.24
C GLN A 174 -15.04 -8.56 9.31
N ASP A 175 -16.15 -8.06 9.85
CA ASP A 175 -16.16 -7.07 10.92
C ASP A 175 -15.55 -7.64 12.20
N ALA A 176 -15.88 -8.88 12.56
CA ALA A 176 -15.28 -9.54 13.71
C ALA A 176 -13.75 -9.68 13.57
N GLU A 177 -13.26 -10.02 12.37
CA GLU A 177 -11.83 -10.07 12.09
C GLU A 177 -11.17 -8.68 12.19
N LEU A 178 -11.76 -7.66 11.55
CA LEU A 178 -11.27 -6.29 11.59
C LEU A 178 -11.20 -5.73 13.03
N ASP A 179 -12.24 -5.96 13.83
CA ASP A 179 -12.31 -5.54 15.24
C ASP A 179 -11.21 -6.20 16.09
N ALA A 180 -10.87 -7.45 15.80
CA ALA A 180 -9.81 -8.16 16.51
C ALA A 180 -8.41 -7.69 16.11
N PHE A 181 -8.18 -7.37 14.83
CA PHE A 181 -6.83 -7.15 14.29
C PHE A 181 -6.41 -5.69 14.25
N MET A 182 -7.33 -4.78 13.92
CA MET A 182 -7.01 -3.35 13.82
C MET A 182 -6.37 -2.77 15.09
N PRO A 183 -6.81 -3.13 16.32
CA PRO A 183 -6.14 -2.67 17.53
C PRO A 183 -4.66 -3.03 17.61
N ALA A 184 -4.24 -4.20 17.09
CA ALA A 184 -2.83 -4.63 17.11
C ALA A 184 -1.94 -3.79 16.18
N LEU A 185 -2.52 -3.21 15.12
CA LEU A 185 -1.81 -2.36 14.18
C LEU A 185 -1.67 -0.91 14.67
N ARG A 186 -2.54 -0.45 15.57
CA ARG A 186 -2.57 0.95 16.04
C ARG A 186 -1.24 1.36 16.68
N GLY A 187 -0.79 2.57 16.34
CA GLY A 187 0.46 3.14 16.85
C GLY A 187 1.73 2.54 16.23
N LYS A 188 1.61 1.62 15.28
CA LYS A 188 2.74 1.07 14.51
C LYS A 188 2.90 1.79 13.17
N THR A 189 4.14 1.89 12.72
CA THR A 189 4.49 2.35 11.37
C THR A 189 4.90 1.14 10.54
N PHE A 190 4.49 1.15 9.26
CA PHE A 190 4.81 0.13 8.29
C PHE A 190 5.32 0.79 7.01
N GLU A 191 6.46 0.32 6.50
CA GLU A 191 6.98 0.69 5.19
C GLU A 191 6.28 -0.09 4.07
N TYR A 192 5.73 -1.27 4.38
CA TYR A 192 4.97 -2.11 3.46
C TYR A 192 3.47 -2.06 3.78
N PRO A 193 2.60 -2.38 2.81
CA PRO A 193 1.17 -2.49 3.06
C PRO A 193 0.81 -3.53 4.13
N VAL A 194 -0.38 -3.35 4.69
CA VAL A 194 -1.11 -4.43 5.36
C VAL A 194 -1.84 -5.21 4.26
N PHE A 195 -1.41 -6.44 4.02
CA PHE A 195 -1.96 -7.32 3.01
C PHE A 195 -3.15 -8.12 3.55
N VAL A 196 -4.21 -8.23 2.75
CA VAL A 196 -5.31 -9.15 3.01
C VAL A 196 -5.01 -10.45 2.28
N ASP A 197 -4.76 -11.52 3.02
CA ASP A 197 -4.44 -12.84 2.50
C ASP A 197 -5.74 -13.61 2.24
N VAL A 198 -6.06 -13.75 0.95
CA VAL A 198 -7.30 -14.33 0.42
C VAL A 198 -6.96 -15.58 -0.38
N GLU A 199 -6.91 -16.73 0.30
CA GLU A 199 -6.46 -17.97 -0.35
C GLU A 199 -7.16 -19.26 0.10
N ASP A 200 -7.92 -19.24 1.20
CA ASP A 200 -8.53 -20.46 1.70
C ASP A 200 -9.70 -20.92 0.81
N LYS A 201 -9.80 -22.23 0.58
CA LYS A 201 -10.87 -22.85 -0.20
C LYS A 201 -12.28 -22.55 0.35
N SER A 202 -12.43 -22.31 1.65
CA SER A 202 -13.71 -22.00 2.28
C SER A 202 -14.36 -20.74 1.70
N LEU A 203 -13.53 -19.79 1.25
CA LEU A 203 -13.94 -18.54 0.65
C LEU A 203 -14.56 -18.73 -0.74
N THR A 204 -14.32 -19.87 -1.40
CA THR A 204 -14.78 -20.06 -2.79
C THR A 204 -16.30 -20.26 -2.90
N GLY A 205 -16.96 -20.68 -1.83
CA GLY A 205 -18.40 -21.01 -1.81
C GLY A 205 -19.34 -19.81 -2.00
N ILE A 206 -18.90 -18.59 -1.69
CA ILE A 206 -19.73 -17.37 -1.83
C ILE A 206 -19.73 -16.80 -3.26
N GLY A 207 -18.87 -17.36 -4.13
CA GLY A 207 -18.75 -16.95 -5.53
C GLY A 207 -17.84 -15.74 -5.74
N LYS A 208 -17.28 -15.66 -6.96
CA LYS A 208 -16.22 -14.70 -7.34
C LYS A 208 -16.59 -13.24 -7.07
N ALA A 209 -17.82 -12.82 -7.38
CA ALA A 209 -18.24 -11.43 -7.19
C ALA A 209 -18.32 -11.05 -5.70
N ALA A 210 -18.92 -11.91 -4.86
CA ALA A 210 -19.04 -11.65 -3.43
C ALA A 210 -17.68 -11.66 -2.74
N LEU A 211 -16.80 -12.60 -3.12
CA LEU A 211 -15.45 -12.68 -2.59
C LEU A 211 -14.60 -11.46 -2.99
N THR A 212 -14.67 -11.02 -4.25
CA THR A 212 -13.98 -9.80 -4.71
C THR A 212 -14.46 -8.57 -3.93
N ARG A 213 -15.77 -8.43 -3.73
CA ARG A 213 -16.35 -7.34 -2.91
C ARG A 213 -15.83 -7.36 -1.48
N LEU A 214 -15.79 -8.54 -0.84
CA LEU A 214 -15.26 -8.67 0.53
C LEU A 214 -13.77 -8.31 0.57
N ALA A 215 -12.95 -8.84 -0.33
CA ALA A 215 -11.53 -8.50 -0.41
C ALA A 215 -11.31 -6.99 -0.56
N LYS A 216 -12.07 -6.34 -1.47
CA LYS A 216 -12.03 -4.89 -1.65
C LYS A 216 -12.44 -4.14 -0.37
N ARG A 217 -13.56 -4.53 0.25
CA ARG A 217 -14.03 -3.93 1.51
C ARG A 217 -12.97 -4.03 2.60
N TYR A 218 -12.29 -5.17 2.71
CA TYR A 218 -11.22 -5.38 3.69
C TYR A 218 -10.10 -4.35 3.52
N MET A 219 -9.60 -4.22 2.30
CA MET A 219 -8.54 -3.26 1.97
C MET A 219 -8.99 -1.81 2.11
N ASP A 220 -10.25 -1.50 1.78
CA ASP A 220 -10.84 -0.18 2.03
C ASP A 220 -10.83 0.17 3.51
N VAL A 221 -11.23 -0.74 4.40
CA VAL A 221 -11.21 -0.50 5.85
C VAL A 221 -9.78 -0.34 6.37
N ILE A 222 -8.81 -1.12 5.87
CA ILE A 222 -7.38 -0.95 6.20
C ILE A 222 -6.91 0.46 5.83
N ARG A 223 -7.19 0.92 4.59
CA ARG A 223 -6.87 2.28 4.14
C ARG A 223 -7.51 3.33 5.01
N GLN A 224 -8.80 3.17 5.30
CA GLN A 224 -9.53 4.09 6.17
C GLN A 224 -8.92 4.15 7.57
N ASN A 225 -8.30 3.09 8.08
CA ASN A 225 -7.60 3.11 9.38
C ASN A 225 -6.16 3.66 9.30
N GLY A 226 -5.79 4.31 8.20
CA GLY A 226 -4.51 5.02 8.04
C GLY A 226 -3.36 4.16 7.52
N PHE A 227 -3.62 2.91 7.12
CA PHE A 227 -2.58 2.01 6.64
C PHE A 227 -2.62 1.86 5.12
N ALA A 228 -1.46 1.79 4.46
CA ALA A 228 -1.42 1.27 3.10
C ALA A 228 -1.99 -0.15 3.09
N ALA A 229 -2.84 -0.47 2.09
CA ALA A 229 -3.46 -1.78 1.96
C ALA A 229 -3.05 -2.44 0.66
N GLY A 230 -2.84 -3.75 0.71
CA GLY A 230 -2.61 -4.63 -0.43
C GLY A 230 -3.39 -5.93 -0.28
N TRP A 231 -3.30 -6.81 -1.27
CA TRP A 231 -3.87 -8.16 -1.17
C TRP A 231 -2.87 -9.20 -1.60
N TYR A 232 -2.99 -10.36 -0.98
CA TYR A 232 -2.20 -11.53 -1.27
C TYR A 232 -3.09 -12.71 -1.67
N SER A 233 -2.62 -13.48 -2.64
CA SER A 233 -3.22 -14.74 -3.05
C SER A 233 -2.27 -15.49 -3.99
N TYR A 234 -2.57 -16.75 -4.31
CA TYR A 234 -1.79 -17.54 -5.29
C TYR A 234 -2.41 -17.53 -6.68
N THR A 235 -1.57 -17.69 -7.72
CA THR A 235 -1.96 -17.54 -9.14
C THR A 235 -3.26 -18.25 -9.52
N ASN A 236 -3.44 -19.50 -9.10
CA ASN A 236 -4.66 -20.26 -9.41
C ASN A 236 -5.90 -19.67 -8.72
N PHE A 237 -5.79 -19.25 -7.46
CA PHE A 237 -6.92 -18.67 -6.74
C PHE A 237 -7.35 -17.35 -7.38
N ILE A 238 -6.39 -16.49 -7.70
CA ILE A 238 -6.62 -15.19 -8.36
C ILE A 238 -7.43 -15.38 -9.64
N ASN A 239 -6.95 -16.25 -10.54
CA ASN A 239 -7.58 -16.45 -11.85
C ASN A 239 -9.00 -17.04 -11.74
N ASN A 240 -9.23 -17.93 -10.78
CA ASN A 240 -10.48 -18.69 -10.69
C ASN A 240 -11.54 -18.03 -9.79
N TYR A 241 -11.15 -17.31 -8.74
CA TYR A 241 -12.07 -16.88 -7.68
C TYR A 241 -12.09 -15.38 -7.41
N LEU A 242 -11.17 -14.60 -7.98
CA LEU A 242 -11.15 -13.14 -7.82
C LEU A 242 -11.30 -12.42 -9.18
N ASN A 243 -11.78 -11.18 -9.13
CA ASN A 243 -11.67 -10.24 -10.23
C ASN A 243 -10.57 -9.22 -9.92
N ALA A 244 -9.34 -9.52 -10.35
CA ALA A 244 -8.18 -8.67 -10.09
C ALA A 244 -8.32 -7.24 -10.64
N ALA A 245 -9.12 -7.04 -11.70
CA ALA A 245 -9.35 -5.71 -12.27
C ALA A 245 -10.11 -4.80 -11.30
N GLU A 246 -11.03 -5.34 -10.49
CA GLU A 246 -11.74 -4.59 -9.45
C GLU A 246 -10.86 -4.28 -8.22
N LEU A 247 -9.70 -4.94 -8.11
CA LEU A 247 -8.73 -4.77 -7.03
C LEU A 247 -7.45 -4.04 -7.49
N ALA A 248 -7.43 -3.51 -8.72
CA ALA A 248 -6.23 -2.97 -9.36
C ALA A 248 -5.66 -1.72 -8.67
N ASP A 249 -6.46 -1.04 -7.84
CA ASP A 249 -6.01 0.10 -7.04
C ASP A 249 -5.13 -0.32 -5.84
N TYR A 250 -5.03 -1.61 -5.53
CA TYR A 250 -4.23 -2.15 -4.43
C TYR A 250 -3.10 -3.02 -4.97
N PRO A 251 -1.87 -2.89 -4.43
CA PRO A 251 -0.76 -3.74 -4.82
C PRO A 251 -1.08 -5.20 -4.51
N LEU A 252 -0.79 -6.04 -5.50
CA LEU A 252 -0.89 -7.50 -5.39
C LEU A 252 0.46 -8.08 -4.99
N TRP A 253 0.46 -8.88 -3.93
CA TRP A 253 1.52 -9.81 -3.57
C TRP A 253 1.09 -11.21 -4.00
N VAL A 254 1.72 -11.76 -5.04
CA VAL A 254 1.30 -13.04 -5.63
C VAL A 254 2.21 -14.18 -5.20
N ALA A 255 1.62 -15.30 -4.79
CA ALA A 255 2.34 -16.55 -4.63
C ALA A 255 2.35 -17.38 -5.91
N ASP A 256 3.54 -17.83 -6.29
CA ASP A 256 3.75 -18.78 -7.38
C ASP A 256 5.11 -19.48 -7.26
N TYR A 257 5.11 -20.75 -6.87
CA TYR A 257 6.36 -21.49 -6.59
C TYR A 257 6.94 -22.22 -7.80
N ARG A 258 6.46 -21.90 -9.00
CA ARG A 258 7.05 -22.38 -10.26
C ARG A 258 8.33 -21.62 -10.56
N ALA A 259 9.14 -22.16 -11.46
CA ALA A 259 10.38 -21.51 -11.92
C ALA A 259 10.14 -20.12 -12.56
N SER A 260 8.94 -19.89 -13.07
CA SER A 260 8.48 -18.61 -13.59
C SER A 260 7.06 -18.33 -13.12
N LEU A 261 6.81 -17.12 -12.62
CA LEU A 261 5.50 -16.63 -12.24
C LEU A 261 4.55 -16.65 -13.45
N GLY A 262 3.42 -17.33 -13.30
CA GLY A 262 2.43 -17.56 -14.35
C GLY A 262 1.16 -16.71 -14.23
N TYR A 263 1.09 -15.80 -13.25
CA TYR A 263 0.10 -14.73 -13.25
C TYR A 263 0.51 -13.64 -14.25
N SER A 264 -0.39 -13.25 -15.15
CA SER A 264 -0.08 -12.32 -16.25
C SER A 264 -0.53 -10.88 -15.99
N GLY A 265 -1.19 -10.62 -14.86
CA GLY A 265 -1.60 -9.28 -14.45
C GLY A 265 -0.47 -8.50 -13.76
N GLN A 266 -0.79 -7.28 -13.32
CA GLN A 266 0.14 -6.46 -12.55
C GLN A 266 0.26 -6.98 -11.11
N TYR A 267 1.49 -7.04 -10.60
CA TYR A 267 1.80 -7.38 -9.23
C TYR A 267 2.98 -6.54 -8.73
N ALA A 268 3.02 -6.32 -7.42
CA ALA A 268 4.10 -5.58 -6.76
C ALA A 268 5.15 -6.53 -6.17
N MET A 269 4.69 -7.66 -5.63
CA MET A 269 5.54 -8.62 -4.93
C MET A 269 5.27 -10.05 -5.39
N TRP A 270 6.31 -10.89 -5.34
CA TRP A 270 6.22 -12.31 -5.66
C TRP A 270 6.77 -13.16 -4.50
N GLN A 271 5.93 -13.99 -3.90
CA GLN A 271 6.36 -15.10 -3.05
C GLN A 271 6.73 -16.29 -3.94
N TYR A 272 8.03 -16.55 -4.07
CA TYR A 272 8.56 -17.49 -5.06
C TYR A 272 8.88 -18.87 -4.48
N THR A 273 8.90 -19.01 -3.16
CA THR A 273 9.02 -20.30 -2.49
C THR A 273 8.48 -20.24 -1.06
N SER A 274 7.92 -21.35 -0.59
CA SER A 274 7.57 -21.58 0.81
C SER A 274 8.55 -22.52 1.55
N SER A 275 9.66 -22.86 0.90
CA SER A 275 10.66 -23.81 1.41
C SER A 275 12.06 -23.20 1.50
N GLY A 276 12.13 -21.87 1.64
CA GLY A 276 13.38 -21.15 1.82
C GLY A 276 14.06 -21.45 3.16
N SER A 277 15.31 -21.00 3.28
CA SER A 277 16.09 -21.09 4.50
C SER A 277 16.81 -19.77 4.73
N VAL A 278 16.62 -19.19 5.92
CA VAL A 278 17.22 -17.91 6.31
C VAL A 278 17.89 -18.09 7.67
N PRO A 279 19.19 -17.72 7.82
CA PRO A 279 19.85 -17.69 9.11
C PRO A 279 19.05 -16.92 10.17
N GLY A 280 18.80 -17.57 11.31
CA GLY A 280 18.00 -17.00 12.40
C GLY A 280 16.57 -17.51 12.48
N ILE A 281 16.11 -18.28 11.49
CA ILE A 281 14.82 -18.97 11.49
C ILE A 281 15.05 -20.47 11.46
N SER A 282 14.34 -21.21 12.31
CA SER A 282 14.38 -22.67 12.31
C SER A 282 13.33 -23.24 11.35
N GLY A 283 13.75 -24.10 10.43
CA GLY A 283 12.86 -24.70 9.45
C GLY A 283 12.67 -23.85 8.19
N ALA A 284 11.58 -24.12 7.47
CA ALA A 284 11.25 -23.43 6.23
C ALA A 284 10.70 -22.02 6.49
N VAL A 285 11.03 -21.10 5.59
CA VAL A 285 10.48 -19.74 5.56
C VAL A 285 10.15 -19.34 4.14
N ASP A 286 9.09 -18.56 4.01
CA ASP A 286 8.62 -18.05 2.73
C ASP A 286 9.53 -16.90 2.26
N LEU A 287 9.92 -16.92 0.99
CA LEU A 287 10.83 -15.94 0.41
C LEU A 287 10.13 -15.11 -0.67
N ASN A 288 10.39 -13.80 -0.61
CA ASN A 288 9.69 -12.79 -1.37
C ASN A 288 10.63 -11.89 -2.15
N ARG A 289 10.16 -11.49 -3.33
CA ARG A 289 10.78 -10.46 -4.16
C ARG A 289 9.82 -9.28 -4.28
N ASP A 290 10.26 -8.11 -3.83
CA ASP A 290 9.53 -6.86 -4.00
C ASP A 290 10.09 -6.08 -5.20
N TYR A 291 9.27 -5.93 -6.23
CA TYR A 291 9.58 -5.19 -7.45
C TYR A 291 9.11 -3.73 -7.37
N HIS A 292 8.23 -3.42 -6.42
CA HIS A 292 7.73 -2.07 -6.18
C HIS A 292 8.69 -1.23 -5.33
N ARG A 293 9.52 -1.91 -4.51
CA ARG A 293 10.49 -1.28 -3.60
C ARG A 293 9.80 -0.41 -2.54
N PHE A 294 8.83 -0.98 -1.83
CA PHE A 294 8.10 -0.25 -0.78
C PHE A 294 9.04 0.29 0.31
N CYS A 295 10.14 -0.40 0.62
CA CYS A 295 11.14 0.07 1.57
C CYS A 295 11.90 1.34 1.13
N ASP A 296 11.94 1.62 -0.17
CA ASP A 296 12.69 2.75 -0.74
C ASP A 296 11.82 4.00 -0.88
N ALA A 297 10.49 3.86 -0.74
CA ALA A 297 9.59 5.00 -0.63
C ALA A 297 9.94 5.78 0.64
N THR A 298 10.38 7.04 0.48
CA THR A 298 10.35 8.00 1.59
C THR A 298 8.96 7.92 2.20
N THR A 299 8.87 7.78 3.53
CA THR A 299 7.64 7.59 4.31
C THR A 299 6.63 8.73 4.16
N GLU A 300 6.16 8.98 2.94
CA GLU A 300 4.95 9.71 2.64
C GLU A 300 3.84 8.65 2.60
N GLN A 301 3.18 8.52 3.74
CA GLN A 301 1.84 7.96 3.82
C GLN A 301 1.02 8.58 2.68
N PRO A 302 0.24 7.80 1.90
CA PRO A 302 -0.43 8.33 0.72
C PRO A 302 -1.25 9.57 1.07
N ALA A 303 -0.96 10.70 0.43
CA ALA A 303 -1.63 11.99 0.64
C ALA A 303 -3.16 11.96 0.41
N GLU A 304 -3.71 10.84 -0.07
CA GLU A 304 -5.15 10.64 -0.27
C GLU A 304 -5.95 10.30 1.01
N LEU A 305 -5.30 9.88 2.11
CA LEU A 305 -6.00 9.50 3.35
C LEU A 305 -6.18 10.64 4.38
N ASP A 306 -5.50 11.77 4.18
CA ASP A 306 -5.55 12.95 5.05
C ASP A 306 -6.58 13.99 4.59
N THR A 307 -7.62 13.58 3.86
CA THR A 307 -8.74 14.49 3.61
C THR A 307 -9.54 14.69 4.90
N ILE A 308 -9.62 15.94 5.33
CA ILE A 308 -10.37 16.33 6.54
C ILE A 308 -11.87 16.28 6.21
N GLN A 309 -12.63 15.61 7.06
CA GLN A 309 -14.09 15.60 7.01
C GLN A 309 -14.67 16.40 8.17
N LEU A 310 -15.75 17.12 7.89
CA LEU A 310 -16.67 17.62 8.91
C LEU A 310 -17.74 16.57 9.12
N VAL A 311 -17.74 15.95 10.29
CA VAL A 311 -18.79 15.05 10.77
C VAL A 311 -19.75 15.83 11.64
N THR A 312 -21.06 15.62 11.43
CA THR A 312 -22.14 16.22 12.21
C THR A 312 -23.12 15.14 12.66
N LEU A 313 -23.48 15.13 13.95
CA LEU A 313 -24.38 14.19 14.59
C LEU A 313 -25.49 14.94 15.33
N ALA A 314 -26.73 14.83 14.87
CA ALA A 314 -27.88 15.49 15.50
C ALA A 314 -29.24 14.93 15.03
N PRO A 315 -30.29 15.00 15.86
CA PRO A 315 -30.23 15.20 17.31
C PRO A 315 -29.60 13.98 18.02
N LEU A 316 -29.11 14.10 19.25
CA LEU A 316 -28.60 13.01 20.10
C LEU A 316 -29.24 13.10 21.50
N THR A 317 -29.72 11.99 22.07
CA THR A 317 -30.15 11.91 23.48
C THR A 317 -28.95 11.97 24.43
N ASP A 318 -29.19 12.08 25.75
CA ASP A 318 -28.10 12.09 26.76
C ASP A 318 -27.18 10.86 26.65
N ASP A 319 -27.73 9.66 26.45
CA ASP A 319 -26.94 8.43 26.35
C ASP A 319 -26.14 8.34 25.04
N GLU A 320 -26.74 8.76 23.94
CA GLU A 320 -26.09 8.80 22.62
C GLU A 320 -24.98 9.87 22.58
N MET A 321 -25.20 10.98 23.28
CA MET A 321 -24.20 12.03 23.49
C MET A 321 -23.01 11.50 24.28
N ARG A 322 -23.24 10.75 25.36
CA ARG A 322 -22.18 10.12 26.16
C ARG A 322 -21.32 9.14 25.35
N LEU A 323 -21.93 8.37 24.44
CA LEU A 323 -21.18 7.49 23.53
C LEU A 323 -20.33 8.30 22.55
N THR A 324 -20.89 9.38 22.03
CA THR A 324 -20.21 10.28 21.09
C THR A 324 -19.03 10.99 21.74
N ASP A 325 -19.19 11.48 22.97
CA ASP A 325 -18.12 12.11 23.78
C ASP A 325 -17.01 11.12 24.11
N ALA A 326 -17.35 9.88 24.47
CA ALA A 326 -16.36 8.85 24.78
C ALA A 326 -15.47 8.53 23.56
N LEU A 327 -16.08 8.40 22.37
CA LEU A 327 -15.33 8.20 21.14
C LEU A 327 -14.49 9.43 20.77
N ALA A 328 -15.03 10.63 20.94
CA ALA A 328 -14.26 11.86 20.70
C ALA A 328 -13.04 11.96 21.61
N ALA A 329 -13.18 11.62 22.89
CA ALA A 329 -12.09 11.60 23.87
C ALA A 329 -11.04 10.53 23.56
N GLU A 330 -11.45 9.32 23.13
CA GLU A 330 -10.50 8.29 22.68
C GLU A 330 -9.60 8.79 21.54
N LEU A 331 -10.16 9.63 20.66
CA LEU A 331 -9.49 10.18 19.49
C LEU A 331 -8.76 11.51 19.76
N GLY A 332 -8.75 12.01 21.00
CA GLY A 332 -8.09 13.27 21.36
C GLY A 332 -8.70 14.52 20.70
N LEU A 333 -9.89 14.42 20.11
CA LEU A 333 -10.50 15.53 19.36
C LEU A 333 -10.90 16.74 20.23
N PRO A 334 -11.32 16.56 21.51
CA PRO A 334 -11.57 17.69 22.40
C PRO A 334 -10.31 18.50 22.72
N ASP A 335 -9.17 17.82 22.93
CA ASP A 335 -7.91 18.45 23.33
C ASP A 335 -7.35 19.36 22.23
N ASP A 336 -7.60 19.00 20.98
CA ASP A 336 -7.21 19.78 19.80
C ASP A 336 -8.25 20.86 19.41
N GLY A 337 -9.37 20.97 20.15
CA GLY A 337 -10.46 21.89 19.85
C GLY A 337 -11.25 21.59 18.57
N ARG A 338 -11.05 20.39 18.01
CA ARG A 338 -11.67 19.93 16.75
C ARG A 338 -13.05 19.34 16.95
N TYR A 339 -13.44 19.03 18.18
CA TYR A 339 -14.75 18.51 18.56
C TYR A 339 -15.56 19.54 19.35
N LYS A 340 -16.84 19.69 19.00
CA LYS A 340 -17.79 20.54 19.73
C LYS A 340 -19.13 19.84 19.85
N ALA A 341 -19.73 19.98 21.02
CA ALA A 341 -21.08 19.54 21.30
C ALA A 341 -21.89 20.66 21.93
N VAL A 342 -23.16 20.76 21.55
CA VAL A 342 -24.08 21.77 22.07
C VAL A 342 -25.42 21.10 22.40
N ARG A 343 -26.06 21.56 23.46
CA ARG A 343 -27.45 21.20 23.74
C ARG A 343 -28.36 22.00 22.83
N VAL A 344 -29.26 21.33 22.10
CA VAL A 344 -30.15 21.96 21.10
C VAL A 344 -31.58 22.14 21.58
N ASP A 345 -32.03 21.30 22.53
CA ASP A 345 -33.30 21.45 23.26
C ASP A 345 -33.20 20.79 24.65
N ASP A 346 -34.32 20.69 25.38
CA ASP A 346 -34.35 20.16 26.76
C ASP A 346 -33.88 18.69 26.87
N THR A 347 -33.90 17.95 25.76
CA THR A 347 -33.64 16.50 25.72
C THR A 347 -32.59 16.08 24.68
N HIS A 348 -32.11 16.98 23.82
CA HIS A 348 -31.21 16.62 22.72
C HIS A 348 -29.98 17.51 22.57
N PHE A 349 -28.96 16.95 21.92
CA PHE A 349 -27.68 17.55 21.58
C PHE A 349 -27.40 17.48 20.08
N ALA A 350 -26.47 18.32 19.64
CA ALA A 350 -25.78 18.20 18.37
C ALA A 350 -24.27 18.19 18.61
N ALA A 351 -23.55 17.30 17.94
CA ALA A 351 -22.10 17.22 17.96
C ALA A 351 -21.54 17.43 16.55
N ALA A 352 -20.40 18.10 16.45
CA ALA A 352 -19.68 18.29 15.21
C ALA A 352 -18.17 18.21 15.43
N ALA A 353 -17.45 17.61 14.49
CA ALA A 353 -16.00 17.57 14.54
C ALA A 353 -15.35 17.55 13.16
N THR A 354 -14.21 18.23 13.05
CA THR A 354 -13.31 18.13 11.91
C THR A 354 -12.25 17.08 12.19
N MET A 355 -12.17 16.04 11.38
CA MET A 355 -11.34 14.89 11.67
C MET A 355 -10.83 14.23 10.39
N THR A 356 -9.83 13.37 10.52
CA THR A 356 -9.33 12.60 9.37
C THR A 356 -10.44 11.69 8.83
N THR A 357 -10.31 11.23 7.59
CA THR A 357 -11.26 10.25 7.04
C THR A 357 -11.34 8.98 7.89
N GLY A 358 -10.24 8.57 8.53
CA GLY A 358 -10.24 7.41 9.43
C GLY A 358 -11.00 7.62 10.72
N ASP A 359 -10.84 8.77 11.36
CA ASP A 359 -11.62 9.13 12.55
C ASP A 359 -13.11 9.25 12.19
N ALA A 360 -13.44 9.82 11.03
CA ALA A 360 -14.82 9.95 10.56
C ALA A 360 -15.51 8.59 10.41
N MET A 361 -14.78 7.58 9.93
CA MET A 361 -15.32 6.22 9.83
C MET A 361 -15.61 5.57 11.18
N ARG A 362 -14.89 5.93 12.26
CA ARG A 362 -15.24 5.46 13.61
C ARG A 362 -16.55 6.07 14.12
N PHE A 363 -16.78 7.35 13.82
CA PHE A 363 -18.07 7.97 14.11
C PHE A 363 -19.19 7.40 13.23
N LEU A 364 -18.90 7.02 11.97
CA LEU A 364 -19.86 6.31 11.13
C LEU A 364 -20.18 4.91 11.68
N ALA A 365 -19.18 4.15 12.15
CA ALA A 365 -19.39 2.83 12.74
C ALA A 365 -20.27 2.91 14.01
N LEU A 366 -20.00 3.89 14.88
CA LEU A 366 -20.87 4.19 16.02
C LEU A 366 -22.27 4.55 15.54
N ALA A 367 -22.40 5.42 14.54
CA ALA A 367 -23.69 5.80 13.97
C ALA A 367 -24.45 4.60 13.38
N GLN A 368 -23.79 3.67 12.70
CA GLN A 368 -24.39 2.46 12.15
C GLN A 368 -24.85 1.49 13.24
N GLN A 369 -24.07 1.32 14.30
CA GLN A 369 -24.43 0.49 15.45
C GLN A 369 -25.70 1.01 16.14
N GLN A 370 -25.84 2.33 16.22
CA GLN A 370 -26.99 3.00 16.84
C GLN A 370 -28.13 3.28 15.84
N GLY A 371 -27.93 2.99 14.56
CA GLY A 371 -28.89 3.23 13.47
C GLY A 371 -29.10 4.71 13.10
N TRP A 372 -28.20 5.60 13.51
CA TRP A 372 -28.27 7.04 13.24
C TRP A 372 -28.07 7.39 11.77
N ASP A 373 -27.27 6.61 11.05
CA ASP A 373 -27.05 6.75 9.60
C ASP A 373 -28.36 6.60 8.82
N LYS A 374 -29.16 5.57 9.15
CA LYS A 374 -30.46 5.29 8.52
C LYS A 374 -31.51 6.32 8.91
N GLN A 375 -31.35 6.94 10.08
CA GLN A 375 -32.23 8.00 10.57
C GLN A 375 -31.85 9.39 10.01
N GLY A 376 -30.78 9.50 9.22
CA GLY A 376 -30.29 10.78 8.71
C GLY A 376 -29.75 11.69 9.81
N ARG A 377 -29.27 11.11 10.92
CA ARG A 377 -28.73 11.83 12.08
C ARG A 377 -27.22 11.95 12.04
N TYR A 378 -26.56 11.21 11.14
CA TYR A 378 -25.13 11.30 10.84
C TYR A 378 -24.91 11.92 9.45
N HIS A 379 -24.05 12.92 9.38
CA HIS A 379 -23.64 13.53 8.12
C HIS A 379 -22.13 13.72 8.12
N ALA A 380 -21.50 13.39 7.00
CA ALA A 380 -20.08 13.64 6.78
C ALA A 380 -19.90 14.32 5.42
N ARG A 381 -18.99 15.29 5.36
CA ARG A 381 -18.56 15.94 4.12
C ARG A 381 -17.09 16.29 4.20
N PHE A 382 -16.39 16.25 3.09
CA PHE A 382 -15.04 16.77 2.99
C PHE A 382 -15.02 18.28 3.22
N VAL A 383 -14.03 18.76 3.96
CA VAL A 383 -13.77 20.18 4.21
C VAL A 383 -12.29 20.46 3.97
N GLY A 384 -12.01 21.36 3.03
CA GLY A 384 -10.66 21.61 2.51
C GLY A 384 -10.77 22.19 1.11
#